data_AF-A0A257LA76-F1
#
_entry.id   AF-A0A257LA76-F1
#
_cell.length_a   1.000
_cell.length_b   1.000
_cell.length_c   1.000
_cell.angle_alpha   90.00
_cell.angle_beta   90.00
_cell.angle_gamma   90.00
#
_symmetry.space_group_name_H-M   'P 1'
#
loop_
_entity.id
_entity.type
_entity.pdbx_description
1 polymer ?
#
loop_
_entity_poly.entity_id
_entity_poly.type
_entity_poly.pdbx_seq_one_letter_code
_entity_poly.pdbx_strand_id
1 'polypeptide(L)'
;MKHLTNIFLLATLLTFNSSCVQTTKTETDKETISKNSSNDSNTFKETPQKLKTIVDKISKINEVQQEHVGFGGSESENFKNFKQLKEIATTGELVLLTGNKNATVACYASWALADKSCPDLSVIFKKFIMQDRQVETFSGCIKSQDNISSELYHRYWNYIDDTKKPTDKILIQLDSIILFSQNPYWLLMTRAMENRVYQEPYKRQIAILAFQQGNRDAIYYLCNWHKAEYADKIKTALVQYLNKTAFKNTGTTDYYRTIEELFKFKDPQIRKLIISKMKKDRHWEMEKERFKYLLEDNNIYNIESE
;
A
#
# COMPACT_ATOMS: atom_id res chain seq x y z
N MET A 1 22.43 -25.43 61.11
CA MET A 1 21.00 -25.11 60.94
C MET A 1 20.82 -24.55 59.54
N LYS A 2 20.35 -25.39 58.61
CA LYS A 2 19.03 -25.29 57.94
C LYS A 2 18.95 -24.07 57.00
N HIS A 3 18.74 -24.18 55.69
CA HIS A 3 18.43 -25.30 54.81
C HIS A 3 18.91 -24.97 53.39
N LEU A 4 19.42 -26.00 52.73
CA LEU A 4 19.45 -26.18 51.28
C LEU A 4 18.08 -25.93 50.64
N THR A 5 18.02 -25.30 49.47
CA THR A 5 17.06 -25.73 48.44
C THR A 5 17.59 -25.45 47.03
N ASN A 6 17.88 -26.56 46.35
CA ASN A 6 18.11 -26.66 44.92
C ASN A 6 16.88 -26.19 44.13
N ILE A 7 17.08 -25.42 43.07
CA ILE A 7 16.11 -25.35 41.97
C ILE A 7 16.85 -25.68 40.67
N PHE A 8 16.70 -26.94 40.28
CA PHE A 8 16.74 -27.39 38.90
C PHE A 8 15.44 -26.92 38.23
N LEU A 9 15.51 -26.25 37.09
CA LEU A 9 14.46 -26.42 36.09
C LEU A 9 14.97 -26.22 34.66
N LEU A 10 14.68 -27.27 33.90
CA LEU A 10 14.99 -27.59 32.51
C LEU A 10 15.01 -26.40 31.54
N ALA A 11 16.15 -26.26 30.85
CA ALA A 11 16.21 -25.69 29.52
C ALA A 11 15.50 -26.64 28.54
N THR A 12 14.32 -26.26 28.06
CA THR A 12 13.69 -26.93 26.92
C THR A 12 14.23 -26.31 25.64
N LEU A 13 15.18 -27.00 25.00
CA LEU A 13 15.53 -26.77 23.60
C LEU A 13 14.30 -27.11 22.75
N LEU A 14 13.61 -26.10 22.23
CA LEU A 14 12.73 -26.23 21.08
C LEU A 14 13.59 -26.02 19.83
N THR A 15 14.05 -27.12 19.24
CA THR A 15 14.61 -27.15 17.89
C THR A 15 13.48 -26.95 16.88
N PHE A 16 13.28 -25.72 16.43
CA PHE A 16 12.56 -25.48 15.18
C PHE A 16 13.45 -25.93 14.03
N ASN A 17 13.13 -27.10 13.45
CA ASN A 17 13.63 -27.52 12.15
C ASN A 17 13.05 -26.60 11.06
N SER A 18 13.68 -25.43 10.88
CA SER A 18 13.53 -24.65 9.66
C SER A 18 14.42 -25.28 8.59
N SER A 19 13.89 -26.25 7.85
CA SER A 19 14.52 -26.75 6.63
C SER A 19 14.21 -25.79 5.49
N CYS A 20 14.81 -24.60 5.52
CA CYS A 20 14.94 -23.75 4.36
C CYS A 20 16.35 -23.95 3.80
N VAL A 21 16.40 -24.39 2.55
CA VAL A 21 17.59 -24.77 1.79
C VAL A 21 18.72 -23.75 1.96
N GLN A 22 19.80 -24.16 2.63
CA GLN A 22 21.07 -23.43 2.64
C GLN A 22 21.87 -23.80 1.39
N THR A 23 22.06 -22.84 0.50
CA THR A 23 23.14 -22.90 -0.50
C THR A 23 24.31 -22.09 0.06
N THR A 24 25.40 -22.81 0.39
CA THR A 24 26.69 -22.23 0.72
C THR A 24 27.32 -21.61 -0.53
N LYS A 25 27.86 -20.40 -0.42
CA LYS A 25 28.98 -19.94 -1.24
C LYS A 25 29.78 -18.88 -0.48
N THR A 26 31.07 -19.19 -0.40
CA THR A 26 32.18 -18.45 0.22
C THR A 26 32.50 -17.14 -0.51
N GLU A 27 32.84 -16.11 0.27
CA GLU A 27 33.46 -14.86 -0.18
C GLU A 27 34.93 -15.07 -0.59
N THR A 28 35.35 -14.44 -1.70
CA THR A 28 36.51 -13.55 -1.72
C THR A 28 36.51 -12.68 -2.98
N ASP A 29 36.46 -11.37 -2.72
CA ASP A 29 37.11 -10.23 -3.37
C ASP A 29 36.83 -9.77 -4.82
N LYS A 30 36.27 -8.54 -4.82
CA LYS A 30 36.64 -7.32 -5.56
C LYS A 30 36.38 -7.23 -7.07
N GLU A 31 35.29 -6.51 -7.33
CA GLU A 31 35.28 -5.24 -8.08
C GLU A 31 35.66 -5.30 -9.58
N THR A 32 34.65 -5.54 -10.41
CA THR A 32 34.52 -4.85 -11.70
C THR A 32 33.05 -4.61 -11.97
N ILE A 33 32.68 -3.32 -11.99
CA ILE A 33 31.35 -2.83 -12.36
C ILE A 33 31.13 -3.19 -13.83
N SER A 34 30.35 -4.24 -14.07
CA SER A 34 29.80 -4.57 -15.38
C SER A 34 28.28 -4.66 -15.28
N LYS A 35 27.62 -3.85 -16.10
CA LYS A 35 26.18 -3.82 -16.31
C LYS A 35 25.69 -5.19 -16.77
N ASN A 36 25.19 -6.00 -15.84
CA ASN A 36 24.33 -7.13 -16.17
C ASN A 36 22.96 -6.89 -15.54
N SER A 37 22.12 -6.21 -16.32
CA SER A 37 20.67 -6.34 -16.26
C SER A 37 20.34 -7.81 -16.49
N SER A 38 20.13 -8.55 -15.40
CA SER A 38 19.59 -9.90 -15.48
C SER A 38 18.13 -9.80 -15.89
N ASN A 39 17.88 -10.03 -17.18
CA ASN A 39 16.64 -10.55 -17.73
C ASN A 39 16.22 -11.79 -16.91
N ASP A 40 15.51 -11.60 -15.81
CA ASP A 40 14.69 -12.66 -15.23
C ASP A 40 13.47 -12.77 -16.14
N SER A 41 13.55 -13.70 -17.08
CA SER A 41 12.59 -13.88 -18.16
C SER A 41 11.17 -13.96 -17.61
N ASN A 42 10.26 -13.17 -18.21
CA ASN A 42 8.80 -13.21 -18.06
C ASN A 42 8.18 -14.55 -18.52
N THR A 43 8.80 -15.68 -18.18
CA THR A 43 8.26 -17.01 -18.46
C THR A 43 7.27 -17.36 -17.36
N PHE A 44 6.01 -17.45 -17.76
CA PHE A 44 4.94 -17.96 -16.89
C PHE A 44 5.27 -19.37 -16.42
N LYS A 45 4.90 -19.69 -15.18
CA LYS A 45 5.12 -21.02 -14.60
C LYS A 45 3.97 -21.94 -14.95
N GLU A 46 4.30 -23.20 -15.23
CA GLU A 46 3.31 -24.24 -15.48
C GLU A 46 2.50 -24.55 -14.21
N THR A 47 1.22 -24.85 -14.41
CA THR A 47 0.31 -25.24 -13.34
C THR A 47 0.62 -26.67 -12.86
N PRO A 48 0.82 -26.90 -11.55
CA PRO A 48 0.96 -28.26 -11.02
C PRO A 48 -0.22 -29.14 -11.43
N GLN A 49 0.06 -30.35 -11.93
CA GLN A 49 -0.96 -31.20 -12.57
C GLN A 49 -2.19 -31.46 -11.68
N LYS A 50 -1.99 -31.65 -10.36
CA LYS A 50 -3.09 -31.86 -9.40
C LYS A 50 -4.03 -30.65 -9.25
N LEU A 51 -3.53 -29.44 -9.56
CA LEU A 51 -4.27 -28.19 -9.46
C LEU A 51 -4.90 -27.77 -10.80
N LYS A 52 -4.62 -28.49 -11.89
CA LYS A 52 -5.07 -28.12 -13.24
C LYS A 52 -6.57 -27.88 -13.30
N THR A 53 -7.38 -28.82 -12.79
CA THR A 53 -8.84 -28.71 -12.81
C THR A 53 -9.34 -27.47 -12.09
N ILE A 54 -8.82 -27.15 -10.91
CA ILE A 54 -9.29 -25.97 -10.16
C ILE A 54 -8.80 -24.67 -10.78
N VAL A 55 -7.57 -24.65 -11.31
CA VAL A 55 -7.00 -23.52 -12.03
C VAL A 55 -7.76 -23.24 -13.32
N ASP A 56 -8.20 -24.28 -14.04
CA ASP A 56 -9.02 -24.14 -15.25
C ASP A 56 -10.39 -23.54 -14.93
N LYS A 57 -11.04 -23.98 -13.83
CA LYS A 57 -12.29 -23.38 -13.36
C LYS A 57 -12.14 -21.88 -13.05
N ILE A 58 -11.08 -21.52 -12.31
CA ILE A 58 -10.79 -20.12 -11.96
C ILE A 58 -10.51 -19.30 -13.23
N SER A 59 -9.69 -19.84 -14.11
CA SER A 59 -9.29 -19.17 -15.36
C SER A 59 -10.45 -18.99 -16.32
N LYS A 60 -11.45 -19.89 -16.30
CA LYS A 60 -12.64 -19.81 -17.16
C LYS A 60 -13.55 -18.64 -16.77
N ILE A 61 -13.69 -18.35 -15.47
CA ILE A 61 -14.45 -17.18 -15.01
C ILE A 61 -13.62 -15.90 -15.18
N ASN A 62 -12.30 -15.98 -14.94
CA ASN A 62 -11.33 -14.90 -15.16
C ASN A 62 -11.62 -13.58 -14.42
N GLU A 63 -12.28 -13.65 -13.26
CA GLU A 63 -12.61 -12.49 -12.43
C GLU A 63 -12.32 -12.80 -10.96
N VAL A 64 -11.69 -11.89 -10.23
CA VAL A 64 -11.49 -12.02 -8.78
C VAL A 64 -12.77 -11.57 -8.08
N GLN A 65 -13.60 -12.55 -7.74
CA GLN A 65 -14.85 -12.36 -7.03
C GLN A 65 -14.65 -12.50 -5.51
N GLN A 66 -15.32 -11.65 -4.73
CA GLN A 66 -15.45 -11.81 -3.28
C GLN A 66 -16.55 -12.82 -2.92
N GLU A 67 -16.74 -13.10 -1.62
CA GLU A 67 -17.65 -14.14 -1.15
C GLU A 67 -19.09 -14.00 -1.65
N HIS A 68 -19.61 -12.77 -1.63
CA HIS A 68 -20.97 -12.47 -2.05
C HIS A 68 -20.96 -11.41 -3.15
N VAL A 69 -21.61 -11.69 -4.28
CA VAL A 69 -21.64 -10.81 -5.46
C VAL A 69 -23.02 -10.72 -6.10
N GLY A 70 -23.24 -9.65 -6.85
CA GLY A 70 -24.48 -9.39 -7.58
C GLY A 70 -25.67 -9.01 -6.71
N PHE A 71 -26.83 -8.90 -7.36
CA PHE A 71 -28.09 -8.57 -6.70
C PHE A 71 -28.46 -9.65 -5.67
N GLY A 72 -28.74 -9.24 -4.44
CA GLY A 72 -29.04 -10.14 -3.33
C GLY A 72 -27.82 -10.82 -2.69
N GLY A 73 -26.59 -10.51 -3.11
CA GLY A 73 -25.37 -11.02 -2.49
C GLY A 73 -25.25 -12.54 -2.59
N SER A 74 -25.42 -13.09 -3.79
CA SER A 74 -25.31 -14.53 -4.00
C SER A 74 -23.86 -14.99 -3.81
N GLU A 75 -23.68 -16.21 -3.28
CA GLU A 75 -22.34 -16.77 -3.12
C GLU A 75 -21.64 -16.88 -4.48
N SER A 76 -20.42 -16.35 -4.55
CA SER A 76 -19.62 -16.33 -5.76
C SER A 76 -19.09 -17.73 -6.12
N GLU A 77 -19.28 -18.11 -7.39
CA GLU A 77 -18.70 -19.34 -7.93
C GLU A 77 -17.17 -19.29 -7.94
N ASN A 78 -16.57 -18.16 -8.30
CA ASN A 78 -15.11 -18.10 -8.33
C ASN A 78 -14.49 -18.02 -6.92
N PHE A 79 -15.21 -17.45 -5.95
CA PHE A 79 -14.79 -17.49 -4.56
C PHE A 79 -14.85 -18.91 -3.99
N LYS A 80 -15.85 -19.74 -4.37
CA LYS A 80 -15.85 -21.18 -4.06
C LYS A 80 -14.63 -21.88 -4.64
N ASN A 81 -14.29 -21.60 -5.90
CA ASN A 81 -13.10 -22.18 -6.52
C ASN A 81 -11.81 -21.73 -5.81
N PHE A 82 -11.73 -20.47 -5.39
CA PHE A 82 -10.63 -19.97 -4.56
C PHE A 82 -10.53 -20.71 -3.22
N LYS A 83 -11.64 -20.89 -2.49
CA LYS A 83 -11.68 -21.65 -1.23
C LYS A 83 -11.11 -23.07 -1.45
N GLN A 84 -11.55 -23.75 -2.50
CA GLN A 84 -11.06 -25.08 -2.86
C GLN A 84 -9.55 -25.05 -3.21
N LEU A 85 -9.09 -24.10 -4.01
CA LEU A 85 -7.66 -23.95 -4.34
C LEU A 85 -6.81 -23.78 -3.06
N LYS A 86 -7.25 -22.90 -2.15
CA LYS A 86 -6.54 -22.60 -0.89
C LYS A 86 -6.38 -23.83 0.00
N GLU A 87 -7.40 -24.69 0.01
CA GLU A 87 -7.45 -25.93 0.79
C GLU A 87 -6.51 -27.01 0.22
N ILE A 88 -6.55 -27.25 -1.09
CA ILE A 88 -5.82 -28.38 -1.69
C ILE A 88 -4.36 -28.07 -2.08
N ALA A 89 -4.01 -26.79 -2.22
CA ALA A 89 -2.68 -26.36 -2.63
C ALA A 89 -1.74 -26.19 -1.43
N THR A 90 -0.52 -26.73 -1.57
CA THR A 90 0.58 -26.44 -0.66
C THR A 90 1.07 -25.01 -0.82
N THR A 91 1.76 -24.46 0.18
CA THR A 91 2.36 -23.11 0.09
C THR A 91 3.29 -22.99 -1.11
N GLY A 92 4.13 -23.99 -1.38
CA GLY A 92 5.04 -23.99 -2.53
C GLY A 92 4.31 -23.95 -3.88
N GLU A 93 3.19 -24.67 -4.01
CA GLU A 93 2.37 -24.63 -5.22
C GLU A 93 1.64 -23.30 -5.38
N LEU A 94 1.16 -22.70 -4.29
CA LEU A 94 0.60 -21.35 -4.33
C LEU A 94 1.66 -20.33 -4.78
N VAL A 95 2.89 -20.41 -4.28
CA VAL A 95 4.01 -19.56 -4.72
C VAL A 95 4.24 -19.74 -6.23
N LEU A 96 4.26 -20.97 -6.73
CA LEU A 96 4.38 -21.23 -8.19
C LEU A 96 3.22 -20.59 -8.97
N LEU A 97 1.99 -20.68 -8.48
CA LEU A 97 0.81 -20.12 -9.13
C LEU A 97 0.78 -18.58 -9.17
N THR A 98 1.52 -17.88 -8.30
CA THR A 98 1.72 -16.43 -8.45
C THR A 98 2.43 -16.07 -9.78
N GLY A 99 3.13 -17.03 -10.39
CA GLY A 99 3.73 -16.91 -11.72
C GLY A 99 2.84 -17.36 -12.88
N ASN A 100 1.55 -17.64 -12.67
CA ASN A 100 0.65 -18.12 -13.72
C ASN A 100 0.33 -17.04 -14.77
N LYS A 101 0.12 -17.45 -16.03
CA LYS A 101 -0.28 -16.57 -17.15
C LYS A 101 -1.65 -15.92 -16.95
N ASN A 102 -2.59 -16.63 -16.33
CA ASN A 102 -3.87 -16.06 -15.93
C ASN A 102 -3.69 -15.20 -14.68
N ALA A 103 -4.06 -13.91 -14.75
CA ALA A 103 -3.84 -12.97 -13.65
C ALA A 103 -4.77 -13.24 -12.45
N THR A 104 -5.99 -13.70 -12.70
CA THR A 104 -6.96 -14.10 -11.67
C THR A 104 -6.43 -15.28 -10.85
N VAL A 105 -5.81 -16.27 -11.50
CA VAL A 105 -5.14 -17.39 -10.81
C VAL A 105 -3.99 -16.89 -9.94
N ALA A 106 -3.13 -16.03 -10.49
CA ALA A 106 -2.01 -15.46 -9.74
C ALA A 106 -2.49 -14.63 -8.53
N CYS A 107 -3.56 -13.86 -8.71
CA CYS A 107 -4.18 -13.06 -7.65
C CYS A 107 -4.75 -13.93 -6.54
N TYR A 108 -5.57 -14.93 -6.85
CA TYR A 108 -6.11 -15.84 -5.83
C TYR A 108 -5.04 -16.68 -5.13
N ALA A 109 -3.99 -17.09 -5.84
CA ALA A 109 -2.86 -17.75 -5.20
C ALA A 109 -2.19 -16.82 -4.18
N SER A 110 -2.04 -15.54 -4.51
CA SER A 110 -1.50 -14.53 -3.60
C SER A 110 -2.41 -14.25 -2.40
N TRP A 111 -3.74 -14.24 -2.59
CA TRP A 111 -4.71 -14.15 -1.48
C TRP A 111 -4.57 -15.33 -0.51
N ALA A 112 -4.43 -16.55 -1.04
CA ALA A 112 -4.24 -17.74 -0.21
C ALA A 112 -2.93 -17.67 0.59
N LEU A 113 -1.86 -17.08 0.03
CA LEU A 113 -0.59 -16.86 0.72
C LEU A 113 -0.70 -15.74 1.78
N ALA A 114 -1.45 -14.68 1.50
CA ALA A 114 -1.76 -13.61 2.46
C ALA A 114 -2.51 -14.16 3.67
N ASP A 115 -3.57 -14.94 3.42
CA ASP A 115 -4.37 -15.59 4.47
C ASP A 115 -3.54 -16.58 5.32
N LYS A 116 -2.48 -17.16 4.75
CA LYS A 116 -1.54 -18.05 5.44
C LYS A 116 -0.38 -17.30 6.12
N SER A 117 -0.34 -15.97 6.04
CA SER A 117 0.76 -15.12 6.53
C SER A 117 2.14 -15.61 6.06
N CYS A 118 2.25 -15.95 4.77
CA CYS A 118 3.48 -16.46 4.20
C CYS A 118 4.65 -15.44 4.37
N PRO A 119 5.80 -15.82 4.96
CA PRO A 119 6.91 -14.88 5.16
C PRO A 119 7.45 -14.24 3.88
N ASP A 120 7.33 -14.93 2.74
CA ASP A 120 7.85 -14.49 1.44
C ASP A 120 6.87 -13.61 0.64
N LEU A 121 5.80 -13.11 1.27
CA LEU A 121 4.84 -12.22 0.63
C LEU A 121 5.49 -10.98 0.01
N SER A 122 6.57 -10.47 0.60
CA SER A 122 7.32 -9.32 0.08
C SER A 122 7.98 -9.60 -1.27
N VAL A 123 8.47 -10.82 -1.50
CA VAL A 123 9.06 -11.23 -2.78
C VAL A 123 7.99 -11.26 -3.88
N ILE A 124 6.82 -11.83 -3.57
CA ILE A 124 5.68 -11.91 -4.50
C ILE A 124 5.15 -10.51 -4.80
N PHE A 125 4.97 -9.69 -3.77
CA PHE A 125 4.46 -8.33 -3.90
C PHE A 125 5.39 -7.44 -4.75
N LYS A 126 6.71 -7.51 -4.52
CA LYS A 126 7.69 -6.80 -5.36
C LYS A 126 7.56 -7.19 -6.83
N LYS A 127 7.42 -8.50 -7.11
CA LYS A 127 7.20 -8.99 -8.47
C LYS A 127 5.90 -8.44 -9.06
N PHE A 128 4.80 -8.43 -8.30
CA PHE A 128 3.51 -7.91 -8.77
C PHE A 128 3.55 -6.41 -9.06
N ILE A 129 4.22 -5.61 -8.23
CA ILE A 129 4.44 -4.18 -8.52
C ILE A 129 5.21 -4.00 -9.82
N MET A 130 6.26 -4.79 -10.06
CA MET A 130 7.07 -4.67 -11.29
C MET A 130 6.32 -5.12 -12.55
N GLN A 131 5.39 -6.06 -12.42
CA GLN A 131 4.64 -6.61 -13.56
C GLN A 131 3.39 -5.81 -13.92
N ASP A 132 2.86 -5.02 -12.99
CA ASP A 132 1.69 -4.15 -13.16
C ASP A 132 0.49 -4.84 -13.86
N ARG A 133 0.23 -6.09 -13.48
CA ARG A 133 -0.86 -6.90 -14.04
C ARG A 133 -2.17 -6.56 -13.37
N GLN A 134 -3.24 -6.52 -14.17
CA GLN A 134 -4.60 -6.22 -13.73
C GLN A 134 -5.52 -7.44 -13.80
N VAL A 135 -6.57 -7.39 -13.01
CA VAL A 135 -7.68 -8.37 -12.97
C VAL A 135 -9.01 -7.63 -12.92
N GLU A 136 -10.05 -8.20 -13.54
CA GLU A 136 -11.43 -7.79 -13.25
C GLU A 136 -11.77 -8.25 -11.82
N THR A 137 -12.40 -7.38 -11.04
CA THR A 137 -12.81 -7.66 -9.67
C THR A 137 -14.32 -7.49 -9.53
N PHE A 138 -14.94 -8.32 -8.69
CA PHE A 138 -16.36 -8.21 -8.37
C PHE A 138 -16.58 -8.37 -6.88
N SER A 139 -16.98 -7.27 -6.23
CA SER A 139 -17.27 -7.23 -4.80
C SER A 139 -18.65 -6.61 -4.59
N GLY A 140 -19.55 -7.35 -3.93
CA GLY A 140 -20.94 -6.93 -3.78
C GLY A 140 -21.57 -6.66 -5.14
N CYS A 141 -22.00 -5.42 -5.39
CA CYS A 141 -22.59 -5.01 -6.67
C CYS A 141 -21.60 -4.31 -7.62
N ILE A 142 -20.31 -4.21 -7.27
CA ILE A 142 -19.33 -3.40 -7.98
C ILE A 142 -18.39 -4.30 -8.76
N LYS A 143 -18.39 -4.13 -10.09
CA LYS A 143 -17.36 -4.65 -11.00
C LYS A 143 -16.33 -3.55 -11.29
N SER A 144 -15.05 -3.90 -11.22
CA SER A 144 -13.95 -2.96 -11.49
C SER A 144 -12.75 -3.68 -12.10
N GLN A 145 -11.67 -2.96 -12.34
CA GLN A 145 -10.34 -3.50 -12.58
C GLN A 145 -9.41 -3.03 -11.46
N ASP A 146 -8.55 -3.92 -10.96
CA ASP A 146 -7.49 -3.56 -10.01
C ASP A 146 -6.17 -4.28 -10.34
N ASN A 147 -5.07 -3.70 -9.86
CA ASN A 147 -3.74 -4.29 -9.92
C ASN A 147 -3.63 -5.46 -8.94
N ILE A 148 -3.05 -6.59 -9.37
CA ILE A 148 -2.88 -7.76 -8.48
C ILE A 148 -1.98 -7.47 -7.27
N SER A 149 -1.11 -6.45 -7.35
CA SER A 149 -0.34 -5.94 -6.21
C SER A 149 -1.25 -5.27 -5.17
N SER A 150 -2.21 -4.45 -5.62
CA SER A 150 -3.23 -3.82 -4.78
C SER A 150 -4.06 -4.89 -4.06
N GLU A 151 -4.54 -5.88 -4.80
CA GLU A 151 -5.34 -6.98 -4.27
C GLU A 151 -4.59 -7.79 -3.20
N LEU A 152 -3.31 -8.12 -3.44
CA LEU A 152 -2.46 -8.81 -2.48
C LEU A 152 -2.27 -7.99 -1.19
N TYR A 153 -1.88 -6.71 -1.35
CA TYR A 153 -1.59 -5.84 -0.23
C TYR A 153 -2.83 -5.61 0.63
N HIS A 154 -3.97 -5.26 0.03
CA HIS A 154 -5.20 -5.01 0.78
C HIS A 154 -5.75 -6.26 1.44
N ARG A 155 -5.59 -7.44 0.82
CA ARG A 155 -5.97 -8.71 1.47
C ARG A 155 -5.19 -8.93 2.76
N TYR A 156 -3.87 -8.75 2.74
CA TYR A 156 -3.05 -8.89 3.92
C TYR A 156 -3.28 -7.76 4.93
N TRP A 157 -3.38 -6.51 4.48
CA TRP A 157 -3.64 -5.35 5.32
C TRP A 157 -4.97 -5.47 6.09
N ASN A 158 -6.04 -5.98 5.46
CA ASN A 158 -7.33 -6.23 6.10
C ASN A 158 -7.31 -7.46 7.03
N TYR A 159 -6.36 -8.38 6.85
CA TYR A 159 -6.21 -9.54 7.72
C TYR A 159 -5.55 -9.18 9.07
N ILE A 160 -4.67 -8.17 9.07
CA ILE A 160 -3.97 -7.72 10.27
C ILE A 160 -4.85 -6.74 11.07
N ASP A 161 -4.94 -6.99 12.38
CA ASP A 161 -5.60 -6.10 13.33
C ASP A 161 -4.94 -4.70 13.35
N ASP A 162 -5.74 -3.64 13.44
CA ASP A 162 -5.26 -2.26 13.41
C ASP A 162 -4.18 -1.97 14.46
N THR A 163 -4.28 -2.57 15.65
CA THR A 163 -3.30 -2.38 16.74
C THR A 163 -1.95 -3.04 16.45
N LYS A 164 -1.91 -3.99 15.51
CA LYS A 164 -0.71 -4.76 15.15
C LYS A 164 -0.01 -4.21 13.89
N LYS A 165 -0.73 -3.49 13.02
CA LYS A 165 -0.17 -2.92 11.78
C LYS A 165 1.16 -2.15 11.99
N PRO A 166 1.33 -1.34 13.06
CA PRO A 166 2.56 -0.57 13.25
C PRO A 166 3.82 -1.41 13.50
N THR A 167 3.68 -2.66 13.94
CA THR A 167 4.80 -3.55 14.30
C THR A 167 4.85 -4.85 13.49
N ASP A 168 3.85 -5.11 12.63
CA ASP A 168 3.81 -6.30 11.78
C ASP A 168 4.98 -6.34 10.79
N LYS A 169 5.77 -7.42 10.83
CA LYS A 169 7.01 -7.55 10.07
C LYS A 169 6.80 -7.67 8.58
N ILE A 170 5.76 -8.38 8.15
CA ILE A 170 5.48 -8.57 6.72
C ILE A 170 5.00 -7.23 6.15
N LEU A 171 4.09 -6.56 6.85
CA LEU A 171 3.57 -5.26 6.42
C LEU A 171 4.68 -4.21 6.34
N ILE A 172 5.65 -4.19 7.26
CA ILE A 172 6.85 -3.33 7.16
C ILE A 172 7.60 -3.57 5.84
N GLN A 173 7.76 -4.83 5.43
CA GLN A 173 8.44 -5.15 4.17
C GLN A 173 7.61 -4.72 2.95
N LEU A 174 6.28 -4.90 2.98
CA LEU A 174 5.40 -4.45 1.91
C LEU A 174 5.41 -2.92 1.78
N ASP A 175 5.31 -2.21 2.90
CA ASP A 175 5.38 -0.74 2.96
C ASP A 175 6.71 -0.23 2.41
N SER A 176 7.82 -0.88 2.76
CA SER A 176 9.15 -0.57 2.21
C SER A 176 9.17 -0.64 0.68
N ILE A 177 8.61 -1.72 0.11
CA ILE A 177 8.53 -1.87 -1.35
C ILE A 177 7.71 -0.73 -1.98
N ILE A 178 6.60 -0.32 -1.36
CA ILE A 178 5.77 0.79 -1.84
C ILE A 178 6.56 2.11 -1.82
N LEU A 179 7.17 2.45 -0.68
CA LEU A 179 7.89 3.72 -0.47
C LEU A 179 9.09 3.89 -1.42
N PHE A 180 9.74 2.80 -1.81
CA PHE A 180 10.90 2.80 -2.70
C PHE A 180 10.58 2.48 -4.17
N SER A 181 9.30 2.28 -4.51
CA SER A 181 8.89 2.10 -5.90
C SER A 181 8.91 3.44 -6.67
N GLN A 182 9.13 3.38 -7.99
CA GLN A 182 9.25 4.60 -8.82
C GLN A 182 7.91 5.32 -9.02
N ASN A 183 6.80 4.58 -9.07
CA ASN A 183 5.45 5.11 -9.26
C ASN A 183 4.43 4.26 -8.48
N PRO A 184 4.43 4.35 -7.14
CA PRO A 184 3.50 3.58 -6.33
C PRO A 184 2.06 3.98 -6.64
N TYR A 185 1.18 2.98 -6.77
CA TYR A 185 -0.25 3.24 -6.84
C TYR A 185 -0.69 4.03 -5.60
N TRP A 186 -1.42 5.13 -5.81
CA TRP A 186 -1.71 6.12 -4.75
C TRP A 186 -2.40 5.51 -3.53
N LEU A 187 -3.27 4.52 -3.73
CA LEU A 187 -3.97 3.86 -2.63
C LEU A 187 -3.01 3.03 -1.76
N LEU A 188 -2.05 2.34 -2.39
CA LEU A 188 -0.98 1.63 -1.67
C LEU A 188 -0.13 2.61 -0.86
N MET A 189 0.23 3.75 -1.46
CA MET A 189 0.99 4.79 -0.77
C MET A 189 0.25 5.31 0.46
N THR A 190 -1.04 5.61 0.31
CA THR A 190 -1.89 6.07 1.40
C THR A 190 -1.90 5.06 2.55
N ARG A 191 -2.15 3.78 2.26
CA ARG A 191 -2.14 2.73 3.29
C ARG A 191 -0.79 2.54 3.96
N ALA A 192 0.30 2.54 3.20
CA ALA A 192 1.64 2.40 3.77
C ALA A 192 1.93 3.53 4.76
N MET A 193 1.52 4.76 4.43
CA MET A 193 1.71 5.95 5.28
C MET A 193 0.80 5.98 6.52
N GLU A 194 -0.36 5.33 6.48
CA GLU A 194 -1.28 5.19 7.63
C GLU A 194 -0.76 4.24 8.71
N ASN A 195 0.07 3.26 8.33
CA ASN A 195 0.41 2.15 9.23
C ASN A 195 1.30 2.56 10.42
N ARG A 196 2.14 3.59 10.29
CA ARG A 196 3.17 3.92 11.30
C ARG A 196 3.82 5.28 11.09
N VAL A 197 4.49 5.76 12.13
CA VAL A 197 5.45 6.87 12.03
C VAL A 197 6.82 6.32 11.65
N TYR A 198 7.24 6.58 10.43
CA TYR A 198 8.51 6.16 9.84
C TYR A 198 9.71 6.93 10.40
N GLN A 199 10.76 6.19 10.73
CA GLN A 199 12.08 6.69 11.08
C GLN A 199 13.03 6.62 9.86
N GLU A 200 14.28 7.05 10.02
CA GLU A 200 15.30 6.84 9.00
C GLU A 200 15.50 5.33 8.71
N PRO A 201 15.78 4.93 7.46
CA PRO A 201 15.95 5.77 6.27
C PRO A 201 14.62 6.12 5.55
N TYR A 202 13.49 5.57 5.98
CA TYR A 202 12.19 5.75 5.32
C TYR A 202 11.69 7.19 5.36
N LYS A 203 11.91 7.91 6.47
CA LYS A 203 11.55 9.33 6.60
C LYS A 203 12.21 10.16 5.49
N ARG A 204 13.50 9.94 5.21
CA ARG A 204 14.21 10.58 4.09
C ARG A 204 13.60 10.25 2.74
N GLN A 205 13.24 8.99 2.50
CA GLN A 205 12.57 8.58 1.27
C GLN A 205 11.22 9.29 1.11
N ILE A 206 10.43 9.39 2.18
CA ILE A 206 9.16 10.13 2.19
C ILE A 206 9.40 11.62 1.90
N ALA A 207 10.47 12.23 2.41
CA ALA A 207 10.85 13.60 2.07
C ALA A 207 11.22 13.76 0.59
N ILE A 208 11.88 12.77 -0.02
CA ILE A 208 12.15 12.76 -1.48
C ILE A 208 10.83 12.70 -2.25
N LEU A 209 9.92 11.78 -1.89
CA LEU A 209 8.59 11.68 -2.51
C LEU A 209 7.83 13.01 -2.40
N ALA A 210 7.82 13.63 -1.23
CA ALA A 210 7.10 14.87 -0.98
C ALA A 210 7.69 16.07 -1.76
N PHE A 211 9.00 16.30 -1.64
CA PHE A 211 9.60 17.57 -2.07
C PHE A 211 10.23 17.54 -3.45
N GLN A 212 10.65 16.37 -3.94
CA GLN A 212 11.24 16.24 -5.26
C GLN A 212 10.22 15.73 -6.28
N GLN A 213 9.36 14.80 -5.86
CA GLN A 213 8.36 14.19 -6.76
C GLN A 213 6.97 14.82 -6.63
N GLY A 214 6.75 15.70 -5.64
CA GLY A 214 5.46 16.35 -5.43
C GLY A 214 4.35 15.40 -5.02
N ASN A 215 4.68 14.25 -4.41
CA ASN A 215 3.69 13.28 -3.96
C ASN A 215 2.86 13.89 -2.81
N ARG A 216 1.57 14.10 -3.08
CA ARG A 216 0.61 14.72 -2.16
C ARG A 216 0.52 14.00 -0.82
N ASP A 217 0.39 12.68 -0.84
CA ASP A 217 0.20 11.89 0.37
C ASP A 217 1.46 11.95 1.25
N ALA A 218 2.64 11.96 0.63
CA ALA A 218 3.92 12.18 1.33
C ALA A 218 4.00 13.56 1.98
N ILE A 219 3.57 14.62 1.29
CA ILE A 219 3.53 15.98 1.86
C ILE A 219 2.65 15.98 3.11
N TYR A 220 1.45 15.42 3.03
CA TYR A 220 0.53 15.39 4.17
C TYR A 220 0.98 14.49 5.31
N TYR A 221 1.64 13.38 5.01
CA TYR A 221 2.27 12.55 6.03
C TYR A 221 3.29 13.38 6.83
N LEU A 222 4.13 14.17 6.16
CA LEU A 222 5.10 15.05 6.83
C LEU A 222 4.42 16.19 7.60
N CYS A 223 3.29 16.73 7.13
CA CYS A 223 2.48 17.68 7.90
C CYS A 223 2.03 17.11 9.25
N ASN A 224 1.63 15.83 9.26
CA ASN A 224 1.09 15.20 10.47
C ASN A 224 2.18 14.83 11.48
N TRP A 225 3.33 14.36 11.02
CA TRP A 225 4.31 13.69 11.91
C TRP A 225 5.66 14.39 12.02
N HIS A 226 6.04 15.22 11.04
CA HIS A 226 7.38 15.79 10.95
C HIS A 226 7.38 17.29 10.61
N LYS A 227 6.28 18.00 10.93
CA LYS A 227 6.10 19.41 10.55
C LYS A 227 7.18 20.33 11.09
N ALA A 228 7.60 20.14 12.33
CA ALA A 228 8.63 20.96 12.96
C ALA A 228 9.98 20.87 12.22
N GLU A 229 10.32 19.67 11.72
CA GLU A 229 11.58 19.42 11.00
C GLU A 229 11.55 19.95 9.56
N TYR A 230 10.38 19.92 8.91
CA TYR A 230 10.24 20.23 7.48
C TYR A 230 9.38 21.46 7.17
N ALA A 231 9.14 22.35 8.13
CA ALA A 231 8.16 23.43 8.04
C ALA A 231 8.24 24.23 6.73
N ASP A 232 9.42 24.75 6.38
CA ASP A 232 9.61 25.58 5.18
C ASP A 232 9.46 24.77 3.87
N LYS A 233 9.92 23.52 3.86
CA LYS A 233 9.78 22.64 2.68
C LYS A 233 8.33 22.23 2.47
N ILE A 234 7.60 21.91 3.54
CA ILE A 234 6.17 21.62 3.52
C ILE A 234 5.39 22.82 3.00
N LYS A 235 5.64 24.01 3.57
CA LYS A 235 5.02 25.27 3.13
C LYS A 235 5.20 25.47 1.62
N THR A 236 6.43 25.33 1.15
CA THR A 236 6.77 25.48 -0.28
C THR A 236 6.04 24.45 -1.14
N ALA A 237 6.05 23.17 -0.73
CA ALA A 237 5.40 22.09 -1.47
C ALA A 237 3.88 22.25 -1.54
N LEU A 238 3.23 22.64 -0.44
CA LEU A 238 1.79 22.92 -0.39
C LEU A 238 1.40 24.12 -1.26
N VAL A 239 2.20 25.20 -1.25
CA VAL A 239 1.99 26.36 -2.14
C VAL A 239 2.10 25.94 -3.61
N GLN A 240 3.10 25.12 -3.95
CA GLN A 240 3.24 24.59 -5.31
C GLN A 240 2.05 23.70 -5.70
N TYR A 241 1.59 22.82 -4.80
CA TYR A 241 0.42 21.97 -5.00
C TYR A 241 -0.85 22.82 -5.20
N LEU A 242 -1.11 23.78 -4.32
CA LEU A 242 -2.24 24.72 -4.44
C LEU A 242 -2.27 25.39 -5.82
N ASN A 243 -1.13 25.88 -6.30
CA ASN A 243 -1.07 26.62 -7.56
C ASN A 243 -1.25 25.75 -8.81
N LYS A 244 -0.67 24.54 -8.81
CA LYS A 244 -0.68 23.64 -9.98
C LYS A 244 -1.97 22.83 -10.09
N THR A 245 -2.65 22.56 -8.98
CA THR A 245 -3.80 21.66 -8.96
C THR A 245 -5.08 22.36 -9.43
N ALA A 246 -5.79 21.70 -10.34
CA ALA A 246 -7.15 22.04 -10.73
C ALA A 246 -8.13 21.25 -9.84
N PHE A 247 -8.55 21.84 -8.71
CA PHE A 247 -9.25 21.08 -7.67
C PHE A 247 -10.61 20.52 -8.11
N LYS A 248 -11.23 21.09 -9.16
CA LYS A 248 -12.41 20.51 -9.80
C LYS A 248 -12.23 19.04 -10.26
N ASN A 249 -10.99 18.61 -10.50
CA ASN A 249 -10.66 17.26 -10.94
C ASN A 249 -10.19 16.35 -9.80
N THR A 250 -9.92 16.90 -8.61
CA THR A 250 -9.43 16.13 -7.44
C THR A 250 -10.47 16.06 -6.32
N GLY A 251 -11.38 17.03 -6.26
CA GLY A 251 -12.43 17.13 -5.25
C GLY A 251 -12.16 18.18 -4.17
N THR A 252 -13.23 18.50 -3.44
CA THR A 252 -13.29 19.50 -2.36
C THR A 252 -12.45 19.11 -1.14
N THR A 253 -12.36 17.82 -0.82
CA THR A 253 -11.60 17.34 0.35
C THR A 253 -10.12 17.69 0.28
N ASP A 254 -9.48 17.44 -0.87
CA ASP A 254 -8.07 17.79 -1.07
C ASP A 254 -7.85 19.31 -1.04
N TYR A 255 -8.81 20.04 -1.60
CA TYR A 255 -8.75 21.49 -1.64
C TYR A 255 -8.81 22.08 -0.24
N TYR A 256 -9.78 21.64 0.55
CA TYR A 256 -9.98 22.02 1.94
C TYR A 256 -8.72 21.73 2.76
N ARG A 257 -8.22 20.49 2.69
CA ARG A 257 -7.03 20.05 3.44
C ARG A 257 -5.78 20.86 3.09
N THR A 258 -5.60 21.20 1.80
CA THR A 258 -4.47 22.04 1.36
C THR A 258 -4.53 23.42 1.98
N ILE A 259 -5.70 24.07 1.91
CA ILE A 259 -5.91 25.41 2.46
C ILE A 259 -5.76 25.41 3.98
N GLU A 260 -6.36 24.45 4.66
CA GLU A 260 -6.28 24.29 6.11
C GLU A 260 -4.83 24.15 6.58
N GLU A 261 -4.02 23.31 5.93
CA GLU A 261 -2.60 23.18 6.28
C GLU A 261 -1.80 24.47 6.00
N LEU A 262 -2.11 25.17 4.91
CA LEU A 262 -1.44 26.42 4.56
C LEU A 262 -1.77 27.56 5.54
N PHE A 263 -3.02 27.65 6.02
CA PHE A 263 -3.41 28.66 7.01
C PHE A 263 -2.67 28.50 8.35
N LYS A 264 -2.29 27.28 8.74
CA LYS A 264 -1.51 27.02 9.96
C LYS A 264 -0.14 27.73 9.98
N PHE A 265 0.39 28.15 8.83
CA PHE A 265 1.65 28.92 8.76
C PHE A 265 1.49 30.41 9.10
N LYS A 266 0.26 30.92 9.19
CA LYS A 266 -0.06 32.33 9.53
C LYS A 266 0.72 33.35 8.68
N ASP A 267 0.96 33.03 7.40
CA ASP A 267 1.72 33.88 6.48
C ASP A 267 0.76 34.76 5.64
N PRO A 268 0.89 36.10 5.69
CA PRO A 268 0.03 37.00 4.93
C PRO A 268 0.08 36.83 3.41
N GLN A 269 1.22 36.43 2.84
CA GLN A 269 1.35 36.18 1.40
C GLN A 269 0.64 34.89 1.01
N ILE A 270 0.71 33.86 1.85
CA ILE A 270 -0.08 32.63 1.65
C ILE A 270 -1.56 32.92 1.75
N ARG A 271 -2.00 33.75 2.71
CA ARG A 271 -3.41 34.19 2.79
C ARG A 271 -3.88 34.81 1.47
N LYS A 272 -3.11 35.77 0.93
CA LYS A 272 -3.42 36.39 -0.37
C LYS A 272 -3.49 35.36 -1.50
N LEU A 273 -2.57 34.41 -1.51
CA LEU A 273 -2.54 33.34 -2.51
C LEU A 273 -3.78 32.44 -2.44
N ILE A 274 -4.17 32.01 -1.23
CA ILE A 274 -5.37 31.20 -1.00
C ILE A 274 -6.61 31.92 -1.51
N ILE A 275 -6.79 33.19 -1.11
CA ILE A 275 -7.95 34.01 -1.51
C ILE A 275 -8.00 34.14 -3.03
N SER A 276 -6.87 34.48 -3.66
CA SER A 276 -6.77 34.58 -5.12
C SER A 276 -7.14 33.26 -5.81
N LYS A 277 -6.62 32.13 -5.31
CA LYS A 277 -6.91 30.80 -5.83
C LYS A 277 -8.39 30.44 -5.69
N MET A 278 -9.00 30.71 -4.54
CA MET A 278 -10.42 30.44 -4.28
C MET A 278 -11.36 31.28 -5.12
N LYS A 279 -11.07 32.58 -5.32
CA LYS A 279 -11.83 33.45 -6.25
C LYS A 279 -11.77 32.91 -7.68
N LYS A 280 -10.60 32.43 -8.11
CA LYS A 280 -10.39 31.90 -9.46
C LYS A 280 -11.07 30.54 -9.68
N ASP A 281 -10.83 29.59 -8.78
CA ASP A 281 -11.23 28.20 -9.01
C ASP A 281 -12.71 27.96 -8.70
N ARG A 282 -13.28 28.68 -7.72
CA ARG A 282 -14.66 28.56 -7.21
C ARG A 282 -15.13 27.15 -6.83
N HIS A 283 -14.29 26.12 -6.92
CA HIS A 283 -14.65 24.73 -6.62
C HIS A 283 -15.05 24.51 -5.15
N TRP A 284 -14.56 25.36 -4.25
CA TRP A 284 -14.94 25.37 -2.83
C TRP A 284 -16.45 25.61 -2.61
N GLU A 285 -17.16 26.21 -3.57
CA GLU A 285 -18.61 26.48 -3.46
C GLU A 285 -19.45 25.21 -3.43
N MET A 286 -18.92 24.08 -3.94
CA MET A 286 -19.57 22.76 -3.84
C MET A 286 -19.76 22.30 -2.39
N GLU A 287 -18.91 22.78 -1.47
CA GLU A 287 -18.99 22.55 -0.02
C GLU A 287 -18.92 23.88 0.73
N LYS A 288 -19.70 24.88 0.27
CA LYS A 288 -19.63 26.27 0.75
C LYS A 288 -19.59 26.41 2.27
N GLU A 289 -20.48 25.73 2.99
CA GLU A 289 -20.56 25.82 4.45
C GLU A 289 -19.27 25.34 5.13
N ARG A 290 -18.69 24.23 4.65
CA ARG A 290 -17.44 23.70 5.19
C ARG A 290 -16.29 24.70 5.01
N PHE A 291 -16.15 25.29 3.82
CA PHE A 291 -15.13 26.29 3.56
C PHE A 291 -15.38 27.61 4.30
N LYS A 292 -16.65 27.99 4.49
CA LYS A 292 -17.01 29.17 5.27
C LYS A 292 -16.46 29.07 6.70
N TYR A 293 -16.68 27.93 7.38
CA TYR A 293 -16.09 27.72 8.71
C TYR A 293 -14.57 27.87 8.72
N LEU A 294 -13.88 27.26 7.76
CA LEU A 294 -12.42 27.37 7.64
C LEU A 294 -11.95 28.82 7.43
N LEU A 295 -12.67 29.60 6.63
CA LEU A 295 -12.34 31.01 6.37
C LEU A 295 -12.62 31.87 7.61
N GLU A 296 -13.74 31.65 8.30
CA GLU A 296 -14.11 32.37 9.53
C GLU A 296 -13.09 32.11 10.65
N ASP A 297 -12.64 30.87 10.82
CA ASP A 297 -11.56 30.49 11.76
C ASP A 297 -10.24 31.22 11.46
N ASN A 298 -10.09 31.74 10.24
CA ASN A 298 -8.92 32.48 9.78
C ASN A 298 -9.20 33.98 9.55
N ASN A 299 -10.29 34.50 10.14
CA ASN A 299 -10.72 35.90 10.07
C ASN A 299 -10.93 36.40 8.63
N ILE A 300 -11.58 35.58 7.80
CA ILE A 300 -12.02 35.90 6.44
C ILE A 300 -13.54 35.66 6.37
N TYR A 301 -14.34 36.73 6.47
CA TYR A 301 -15.81 36.61 6.52
C TYR A 301 -16.46 36.70 5.15
N ASN A 302 -15.82 37.38 4.21
CA ASN A 302 -16.26 37.50 2.84
C ASN A 302 -15.06 37.51 1.91
N ILE A 303 -14.92 36.43 1.14
CA ILE A 303 -13.80 36.28 0.23
C ILE A 303 -13.80 37.35 -0.86
N GLU A 304 -14.97 37.81 -1.31
CA GLU A 304 -15.08 38.79 -2.40
C GLU A 304 -14.59 40.18 -1.99
N SER A 305 -14.70 40.53 -0.71
CA SER A 305 -14.28 41.84 -0.18
C SER A 305 -12.81 41.92 0.26
N GLU A 306 -12.11 40.79 0.32
CA GLU A 306 -10.66 40.72 0.62
C GLU A 306 -9.80 40.97 -0.62
#